data_AF-A0A9P9P8Z0-F1
#
_entry.id   AF-A0A9P9P8Z0-F1
#
_cell.length_a   1.000
_cell.length_b   1.000
_cell.length_c   1.000
_cell.angle_alpha   90.00
_cell.angle_beta   90.00
_cell.angle_gamma   90.00
#
_symmetry.space_group_name_H-M   'P 1'
#
loop_
_entity.id
_entity.type
_entity.pdbx_description
1 polymer ?
#
loop_
_entity_poly.entity_id
_entity_poly.type
_entity_poly.pdbx_seq_one_letter_code
_entity_poly.pdbx_strand_id
1 'polypeptide(L)'
;MSGPVTNQALAGIQTIPASSVTDAHANGHLVMTGRDHNIRGEPYLFIHTAAASTTTYYGLSFSYDGSNRRINNRAGTSPGITMREHGWFTDVAMLQQIAMNHPIPNGQVSKEVFIGWRDSLLEFLDTNHRGVGGQWTPIT
;
A
#
# COMPACT_ATOMS: atom_id res chain seq x y z
N MET A 1 33.55 37.30 -11.79
CA MET A 1 32.67 37.81 -10.71
C MET A 1 31.67 36.71 -10.40
N SER A 2 31.94 35.93 -9.35
CA SER A 2 31.08 34.83 -8.91
C SER A 2 30.06 35.38 -7.92
N GLY A 3 28.80 35.44 -8.30
CA GLY A 3 27.70 35.75 -7.39
C GLY A 3 27.45 34.57 -6.43
N PRO A 4 26.96 34.83 -5.20
CA PRO A 4 26.74 33.77 -4.23
C PRO A 4 25.50 32.95 -4.62
N VAL A 5 25.63 31.62 -4.55
CA VAL A 5 24.50 30.69 -4.64
C VAL A 5 23.83 30.69 -3.28
N THR A 6 22.69 31.39 -3.17
CA THR A 6 21.90 31.41 -1.94
C THR A 6 21.11 30.11 -1.83
N ASN A 7 21.59 29.19 -0.97
CA ASN A 7 20.77 28.15 -0.37
C ASN A 7 19.66 28.82 0.47
N GLN A 8 18.41 28.79 0.01
CA GLN A 8 17.26 29.11 0.86
C GLN A 8 16.08 28.17 0.60
N ALA A 9 15.73 27.44 1.69
CA ALA A 9 14.43 26.88 2.06
C ALA A 9 13.78 25.88 1.07
N LEU A 10 13.66 24.56 1.36
CA LEU A 10 13.00 23.96 2.53
C LEU A 10 11.76 24.76 2.96
N ALA A 11 10.85 25.03 2.03
CA ALA A 11 9.49 25.45 2.31
C ALA A 11 8.54 24.46 1.61
N GLY A 12 7.69 23.83 2.41
CA GLY A 12 6.88 22.67 2.06
C GLY A 12 6.20 22.78 0.70
N ILE A 13 6.65 21.98 -0.25
CA ILE A 13 5.82 21.64 -1.39
C ILE A 13 4.82 20.62 -0.85
N GLN A 14 3.65 21.10 -0.45
CA GLN A 14 2.46 20.26 -0.37
C GLN A 14 2.13 19.90 -1.83
N THR A 15 2.88 18.94 -2.39
CA THR A 15 2.61 18.42 -3.73
C THR A 15 1.29 17.71 -3.63
N ILE A 16 0.29 18.25 -4.35
CA ILE A 16 -0.91 17.51 -4.71
C ILE A 16 -0.44 16.11 -5.14
N PRO A 17 -0.96 15.02 -4.53
CA PRO A 17 -0.63 13.67 -4.94
C PRO A 17 -0.73 13.55 -6.46
N ALA A 18 0.28 12.97 -7.11
CA ALA A 18 0.19 12.73 -8.55
C ALA A 18 -1.05 11.85 -8.80
N SER A 19 -1.89 12.24 -9.76
CA SER A 19 -3.07 11.46 -10.17
C SER A 19 -2.70 10.20 -10.97
N SER A 20 -1.41 9.90 -11.09
CA SER A 20 -0.82 8.83 -11.87
C SER A 20 0.00 7.92 -10.95
N VAL A 21 -0.16 6.62 -11.16
CA VAL A 21 0.38 5.53 -10.33
C VAL A 21 1.74 5.01 -10.79
N THR A 22 2.24 5.57 -11.90
CA THR A 22 3.53 5.22 -12.49
C THR A 22 4.69 6.10 -12.01
N ASP A 23 4.39 7.17 -11.27
CA ASP A 23 5.41 8.12 -10.80
C ASP A 23 5.87 7.82 -9.37
N ALA A 24 7.11 8.19 -9.06
CA ALA A 24 7.63 8.18 -7.71
C ALA A 24 6.80 9.14 -6.84
N HIS A 25 6.08 8.60 -5.85
CA HIS A 25 5.18 9.42 -5.05
C HIS A 25 5.89 9.90 -3.79
N ALA A 26 6.04 11.21 -3.66
CA ALA A 26 6.62 11.84 -2.47
C ALA A 26 5.86 11.49 -1.17
N ASN A 27 4.62 11.00 -1.29
CA ASN A 27 3.73 10.70 -0.16
C ASN A 27 3.79 9.22 0.31
N GLY A 28 4.76 8.42 -0.14
CA GLY A 28 5.07 7.12 0.46
C GLY A 28 4.91 5.90 -0.45
N HIS A 29 4.41 4.81 0.13
CA HIS A 29 4.39 3.47 -0.46
C HIS A 29 3.02 3.12 -1.02
N LEU A 30 2.94 2.74 -2.31
CA LEU A 30 1.67 2.41 -2.97
C LEU A 30 1.03 1.17 -2.35
N VAL A 31 -0.23 1.28 -1.97
CA VAL A 31 -1.07 0.18 -1.50
C VAL A 31 -2.05 -0.19 -2.60
N MET A 32 -2.02 -1.45 -3.04
CA MET A 32 -2.84 -1.93 -4.15
C MET A 32 -3.28 -3.39 -3.97
N THR A 33 -4.43 -3.75 -4.51
CA THR A 33 -4.80 -5.16 -4.73
C THR A 33 -4.20 -5.64 -6.04
N GLY A 34 -3.53 -6.78 -6.00
CA GLY A 34 -3.03 -7.47 -7.20
C GLY A 34 -3.48 -8.92 -7.27
N ARG A 35 -3.11 -9.56 -8.38
CA ARG A 35 -3.08 -11.01 -8.54
C ARG A 35 -1.71 -11.44 -9.06
N ASP A 36 -1.26 -12.57 -8.57
CA ASP A 36 -0.04 -13.22 -9.04
C ASP A 36 -0.47 -14.47 -9.81
N HIS A 37 0.02 -14.58 -11.04
CA HIS A 37 -0.19 -15.76 -11.87
C HIS A 37 0.38 -17.02 -11.21
N ASN A 38 1.39 -16.87 -10.35
CA ASN A 38 2.05 -17.97 -9.65
C ASN A 38 1.33 -18.37 -8.34
N ILE A 39 0.44 -17.54 -7.81
CA ILE A 39 -0.33 -17.81 -6.58
C ILE A 39 -1.80 -18.04 -6.94
N ARG A 40 -2.07 -19.05 -7.78
CA ARG A 40 -3.42 -19.60 -8.09
C ARG A 40 -4.52 -18.56 -8.39
N GLY A 41 -4.17 -17.34 -8.80
CA GLY A 41 -5.13 -16.27 -9.09
C GLY A 41 -5.87 -15.67 -7.89
N GLU A 42 -5.48 -16.00 -6.64
CA GLU A 42 -6.10 -15.40 -5.45
C GLU A 42 -5.64 -13.94 -5.29
N PRO A 43 -6.56 -13.02 -4.92
CA PRO A 43 -6.20 -11.63 -4.70
C PRO A 43 -5.33 -11.49 -3.45
N TYR A 44 -4.42 -10.52 -3.48
CA TYR A 44 -3.63 -10.12 -2.31
C TYR A 44 -3.46 -8.60 -2.27
N LEU A 45 -3.18 -8.09 -1.09
CA LEU A 45 -2.85 -6.68 -0.88
C LEU A 45 -1.33 -6.54 -0.98
N PHE A 46 -0.85 -5.59 -1.76
CA PHE A 46 0.56 -5.34 -1.96
C PHE A 46 0.89 -3.91 -1.54
N ILE A 47 1.99 -3.76 -0.81
CA ILE A 47 2.59 -2.49 -0.47
C ILE A 47 3.91 -2.39 -1.21
N HIS A 48 4.02 -1.38 -2.06
CA HIS A 48 5.21 -1.13 -2.84
C HIS A 48 6.28 -0.41 -2.03
N THR A 49 7.43 -1.05 -1.80
CA THR A 49 8.46 -0.48 -0.93
C THR A 49 9.47 0.42 -1.63
N ALA A 50 9.54 0.42 -2.98
CA ALA A 50 10.46 1.31 -3.69
C ALA A 50 9.83 2.69 -3.93
N ALA A 51 10.64 3.74 -3.78
CA ALA A 51 10.22 5.13 -3.93
C ALA A 51 9.70 5.49 -5.34
N ALA A 52 10.00 4.66 -6.35
CA ALA A 52 9.56 4.84 -7.72
C ALA A 52 8.92 3.55 -8.24
N SER A 53 7.71 3.67 -8.80
CA SER A 53 6.98 2.61 -9.48
C SER A 53 7.75 2.20 -10.76
N THR A 54 8.82 1.39 -10.65
CA THR A 54 9.60 0.89 -11.79
C THR A 54 9.21 -0.55 -12.14
N THR A 55 9.54 -0.98 -13.37
CA THR A 55 9.13 -2.23 -14.04
C THR A 55 9.39 -3.56 -13.30
N THR A 56 9.94 -3.54 -12.08
CA THR A 56 10.01 -4.68 -11.17
C THR A 56 9.84 -4.20 -9.74
N TYR A 57 8.63 -4.31 -9.21
CA TYR A 57 8.32 -3.79 -7.88
C TYR A 57 8.70 -4.82 -6.83
N TYR A 58 9.55 -4.47 -5.86
CA TYR A 58 9.75 -5.27 -4.65
C TYR A 58 8.90 -4.66 -3.53
N GLY A 59 8.31 -5.48 -2.69
CA GLY A 59 7.43 -5.01 -1.65
C GLY A 59 6.94 -6.09 -0.70
N LEU A 60 5.88 -5.76 0.01
CA LEU A 60 5.24 -6.64 0.99
C LEU A 60 3.85 -7.03 0.48
N SER A 61 3.58 -8.32 0.36
CA SER A 61 2.26 -8.84 0.04
C SER A 61 1.56 -9.42 1.26
N PHE A 62 0.23 -9.32 1.30
CA PHE A 62 -0.64 -9.91 2.31
C PHE A 62 -1.71 -10.76 1.63
N SER A 63 -1.81 -12.02 2.03
CA SER A 63 -2.80 -12.95 1.52
C SER A 63 -3.46 -13.71 2.65
N TYR A 64 -4.70 -14.14 2.42
CA TYR A 64 -5.42 -14.96 3.38
C TYR A 64 -5.08 -16.45 3.20
N ASP A 65 -4.71 -17.08 4.30
CA ASP A 65 -4.48 -18.51 4.41
C ASP A 65 -5.72 -19.16 5.00
N GLY A 66 -6.56 -19.73 4.13
CA GLY A 66 -7.82 -20.37 4.54
C GLY A 66 -7.62 -21.62 5.41
N SER A 67 -6.46 -22.28 5.32
CA SER A 67 -6.15 -23.47 6.13
C SER A 67 -5.84 -23.08 7.57
N ASN A 68 -5.07 -22.01 7.76
CA ASN A 68 -4.67 -21.52 9.10
C ASN A 68 -5.55 -20.37 9.61
N ARG A 69 -6.54 -19.93 8.82
CA ARG A 69 -7.46 -18.81 9.11
C ARG A 69 -6.73 -17.54 9.56
N ARG A 70 -5.67 -17.17 8.84
CA ARG A 70 -4.84 -16.00 9.16
C ARG A 70 -4.43 -15.22 7.92
N ILE A 71 -4.01 -13.98 8.13
CA ILE A 71 -3.29 -13.22 7.11
C ILE A 71 -1.81 -13.60 7.20
N ASN A 72 -1.26 -14.04 6.08
CA ASN A 72 0.18 -14.20 5.91
C ASN A 72 0.71 -12.95 5.21
N ASN A 73 1.95 -12.56 5.54
CA ASN A 73 2.68 -11.56 4.78
C ASN A 73 3.98 -12.14 4.23
N ARG A 74 4.41 -11.62 3.08
CA ARG A 74 5.65 -12.07 2.45
C ARG A 74 6.32 -10.91 1.71
N ALA A 75 7.63 -10.76 1.90
CA ALA A 75 8.44 -9.90 1.05
C ALA A 75 8.65 -10.57 -0.31
N GLY A 76 8.46 -9.82 -1.40
CA GLY A 76 8.57 -10.39 -2.73
C GLY A 76 8.31 -9.40 -3.85
N THR A 77 8.28 -9.95 -5.06
CA THR A 77 7.97 -9.19 -6.28
C THR A 77 6.50 -8.81 -6.35
N SER A 78 6.25 -7.77 -7.13
CA SER A 78 4.95 -7.24 -7.47
C SER A 78 3.99 -8.28 -8.03
N PRO A 79 2.69 -7.99 -8.01
CA PRO A 79 1.76 -8.72 -8.86
C PRO A 79 2.16 -8.63 -10.32
N GLY A 80 1.88 -9.70 -11.05
CA GLY A 80 1.89 -9.68 -12.51
C GLY A 80 0.73 -8.84 -13.06
N ILE A 81 -0.36 -8.68 -12.28
CA ILE A 81 -1.52 -7.85 -12.64
C ILE A 81 -1.97 -7.02 -11.44
N THR A 82 -2.00 -5.70 -11.60
CA THR A 82 -2.69 -4.77 -10.69
C THR A 82 -4.19 -4.82 -10.95
N MET A 83 -4.99 -5.08 -9.90
CA MET A 83 -6.46 -5.07 -10.01
C MET A 83 -7.05 -3.71 -9.63
N ARG A 84 -6.53 -3.09 -8.58
CA ARG A 84 -7.01 -1.81 -8.05
C ARG A 84 -5.94 -1.20 -7.15
N GLU A 85 -5.70 0.09 -7.30
CA GLU A 85 -4.91 0.88 -6.37
C GLU A 85 -5.82 1.55 -5.35
N HIS A 86 -5.34 1.68 -4.12
CA HIS A 86 -6.15 2.21 -3.02
C HIS A 86 -5.59 3.50 -2.45
N GLY A 87 -4.28 3.70 -2.49
CA GLY A 87 -3.66 4.87 -1.89
C GLY A 87 -2.19 4.68 -1.57
N TRP A 88 -1.66 5.60 -0.77
CA TRP A 88 -0.27 5.65 -0.36
C TRP A 88 -0.16 5.64 1.15
N PHE A 89 0.79 4.86 1.68
CA PHE A 89 1.09 4.81 3.10
C PHE A 89 2.55 5.16 3.38
N THR A 90 2.83 6.04 4.35
CA THR A 90 4.18 6.57 4.53
C THR A 90 5.14 5.65 5.28
N ASP A 91 4.65 4.70 6.08
CA ASP A 91 5.46 3.78 6.87
C ASP A 91 5.05 2.31 6.66
N VAL A 92 5.88 1.54 5.96
CA VAL A 92 5.63 0.12 5.65
C VAL A 92 5.61 -0.75 6.90
N ALA A 93 6.50 -0.49 7.87
CA ALA A 93 6.59 -1.31 9.07
C ALA A 93 5.34 -1.13 9.93
N MET A 94 4.87 0.11 10.05
CA MET A 94 3.63 0.39 10.75
C MET A 94 2.41 -0.18 10.01
N LEU A 95 2.33 -0.04 8.68
CA LEU A 95 1.24 -0.65 7.91
C LEU A 95 1.24 -2.17 8.02
N GLN A 96 2.41 -2.80 8.03
CA GLN A 96 2.53 -4.24 8.29
C GLN A 96 1.97 -4.61 9.66
N GLN A 97 2.33 -3.86 10.71
CA GLN A 97 1.80 -4.11 12.05
C GLN A 97 0.27 -3.95 12.11
N ILE A 98 -0.27 -2.90 11.49
CA ILE A 98 -1.72 -2.69 11.42
C ILE A 98 -2.38 -3.86 10.69
N ALA A 99 -1.92 -4.19 9.48
CA ALA A 99 -2.49 -5.24 8.65
C ALA A 99 -2.45 -6.61 9.35
N MET A 100 -1.33 -6.96 10.00
CA MET A 100 -1.17 -8.26 10.69
C MET A 100 -2.00 -8.38 11.97
N ASN A 101 -2.38 -7.26 12.59
CA ASN A 101 -3.23 -7.23 13.78
C ASN A 101 -4.69 -6.90 13.47
N HIS A 102 -5.02 -6.57 12.22
CA HIS A 102 -6.37 -6.17 11.83
C HIS A 102 -7.33 -7.36 11.89
N PRO A 103 -8.54 -7.21 12.47
CA PRO A 103 -9.50 -8.30 12.61
C PRO A 103 -9.84 -8.98 11.28
N ILE A 104 -9.84 -10.31 11.29
CA ILE A 104 -10.23 -11.12 10.13
C ILE A 104 -11.73 -11.46 10.27
N PRO A 105 -12.57 -11.15 9.27
CA PRO A 105 -13.98 -11.49 9.33
C PRO A 105 -14.18 -13.01 9.29
N ASN A 106 -15.20 -13.49 9.99
CA ASN A 106 -15.61 -14.89 9.90
C ASN A 106 -16.19 -15.17 8.50
N GLY A 107 -15.80 -16.30 7.91
CA GLY A 107 -16.35 -16.73 6.63
C GLY A 107 -15.86 -18.11 6.22
N GLN A 108 -16.51 -18.69 5.21
CA GLN A 108 -16.18 -20.01 4.68
C GLN A 108 -15.38 -19.92 3.37
N VAL A 109 -15.56 -18.84 2.61
CA VAL A 109 -14.93 -18.65 1.31
C VAL A 109 -13.70 -17.76 1.46
N SER A 110 -12.51 -18.33 1.25
CA SER A 110 -11.22 -17.63 1.45
C SER A 110 -11.13 -16.28 0.74
N LYS A 111 -11.59 -16.23 -0.51
CA LYS A 111 -11.59 -15.01 -1.31
C LYS A 111 -12.48 -13.91 -0.70
N GLU A 112 -13.66 -14.26 -0.18
CA GLU A 112 -14.57 -13.32 0.45
C GLU A 112 -14.02 -12.84 1.80
N VAL A 113 -13.41 -13.74 2.58
CA VAL A 113 -12.74 -13.38 3.84
C VAL A 113 -11.61 -12.40 3.58
N PHE A 114 -10.77 -12.65 2.57
CA PHE A 114 -9.71 -11.72 2.19
C PHE A 114 -10.26 -10.36 1.76
N ILE A 115 -11.29 -10.33 0.90
CA ILE A 115 -11.89 -9.09 0.43
C ILE A 115 -12.47 -8.29 1.60
N GLY A 116 -13.21 -8.93 2.50
CA GLY A 116 -13.77 -8.28 3.69
C GLY A 116 -12.70 -7.76 4.66
N TRP A 117 -11.64 -8.55 4.89
CA TRP A 117 -10.49 -8.10 5.67
C TRP A 117 -9.82 -6.88 5.02
N ARG A 118 -9.55 -6.92 3.71
CA ARG A 118 -8.94 -5.82 2.97
C ARG A 118 -9.78 -4.55 3.06
N ASP A 119 -11.07 -4.65 2.78
CA ASP A 119 -11.94 -3.48 2.72
C ASP A 119 -12.10 -2.83 4.10
N SER A 120 -12.23 -3.64 5.16
CA SER A 120 -12.26 -3.13 6.54
C SER A 120 -10.91 -2.54 6.98
N LEU A 121 -9.78 -3.08 6.51
CA LEU A 121 -8.47 -2.50 6.77
C LEU A 121 -8.37 -1.11 6.12
N LEU A 122 -8.77 -0.99 4.85
CA LEU A 122 -8.73 0.30 4.14
C LEU A 122 -9.64 1.35 4.80
N GLU A 123 -10.84 0.95 5.23
CA GLU A 123 -11.74 1.82 6.01
C GLU A 123 -11.13 2.24 7.34
N PHE A 124 -10.42 1.33 8.02
CA PHE A 124 -9.67 1.66 9.24
C PHE A 124 -8.55 2.67 8.95
N LEU A 125 -7.82 2.54 7.85
CA LEU A 125 -6.80 3.52 7.45
C LEU A 125 -7.42 4.88 7.14
N ASP A 126 -8.54 4.91 6.42
CA ASP A 126 -9.29 6.13 6.12
C ASP A 126 -9.76 6.85 7.37
N THR A 127 -10.18 6.10 8.39
CA THR A 127 -10.72 6.65 9.64
C THR A 127 -9.61 7.12 10.59
N ASN A 128 -8.50 6.38 10.68
CA ASN A 128 -7.51 6.56 11.76
C ASN A 128 -6.17 7.15 11.31
N HIS A 129 -5.84 7.04 10.02
CA HIS A 129 -4.53 7.44 9.49
C HIS A 129 -4.60 8.49 8.39
N ARG A 130 -5.81 8.91 7.99
CA ARG A 130 -6.02 10.03 7.06
C ARG A 130 -5.92 11.37 7.76
N GLY A 131 -5.70 12.44 7.00
CA GLY A 131 -5.76 13.83 7.45
C GLY A 131 -4.48 14.60 7.22
N VAL A 132 -4.43 15.86 7.67
CA VAL A 132 -3.23 16.70 7.55
C VAL A 132 -2.11 16.07 8.41
N GLY A 133 -1.02 15.67 7.77
CA GLY A 133 0.08 14.95 8.43
C GLY A 133 -0.22 13.46 8.72
N GLY A 134 -1.37 12.95 8.23
CA GLY A 134 -1.71 11.53 8.31
C GLY A 134 -0.79 10.66 7.46
N GLN A 135 -0.67 9.39 7.85
CA GLN A 135 0.19 8.42 7.16
C GLN A 135 -0.49 7.78 5.94
N TRP A 136 -1.81 7.91 5.80
CA TRP A 136 -2.61 7.34 4.72
C TRP A 136 -3.18 8.42 3.80
N THR A 137 -2.96 8.24 2.50
CA THR A 137 -3.53 9.09 1.44
C THR A 137 -4.31 8.22 0.44
N PRO A 138 -5.65 8.18 0.51
CA PRO A 138 -6.45 7.37 -0.40
C PRO A 138 -6.47 7.94 -1.83
N ILE A 139 -6.60 7.06 -2.82
CA ILE A 139 -6.94 7.42 -4.21
C ILE A 139 -8.47 7.37 -4.34
N THR A 140 -9.06 8.47 -4.83
CA THR A 140 -10.51 8.62 -5.06
C THR A 140 -10.94 8.13 -6.43
#